data_AF-A0A951EIP3-F1
#
_entry.id   AF-A0A951EIP3-F1
#
_cell.length_a   1.000
_cell.length_b   1.000
_cell.length_c   1.000
_cell.angle_alpha   90.00
_cell.angle_beta   90.00
_cell.angle_gamma   90.00
#
_symmetry.space_group_name_H-M   'P 1'
#
loop_
_entity.id
_entity.type
_entity.pdbx_description
1 polymer ?
#
loop_
_entity_poly.entity_id
_entity_poly.type
_entity_poly.pdbx_seq_one_letter_code
_entity_poly.pdbx_strand_id
1 'polypeptide(L)'
;MNAEKLRVTTVDPDGKGLYRVGGICALVLGVAYLVIIPLYASVGAPPTGGEAWLTYLDGKTTVWWVILGLSVLTDVLFVPVAFALYLALQGVNRNAMLVATAFVGLFIVLDLAVTWTNYASLITLSGNYGAATNDAQRMPYIAAANYASAVLTSPLERVYAIVDLSFAMLLIGLVMLKGIFRKSTAYVGVATGVLGIVSITGWNV
;
A
#
# COMPACT_ATOMS: atom_id res chain seq x y z
N MET A 1 -33.43 -32.71 -35.69
CA MET A 1 -34.13 -31.64 -34.96
C MET A 1 -33.83 -31.79 -33.47
N ASN A 2 -32.90 -30.96 -33.00
CA ASN A 2 -32.65 -30.42 -31.64
C ASN A 2 -32.82 -31.30 -30.39
N ALA A 3 -31.68 -31.61 -29.76
CA ALA A 3 -31.55 -31.71 -28.31
C ALA A 3 -30.26 -30.99 -27.83
N GLU A 4 -29.96 -29.83 -28.40
CA GLU A 4 -29.04 -28.85 -27.83
C GLU A 4 -29.86 -27.89 -26.98
N LYS A 5 -30.20 -28.31 -25.75
CA LYS A 5 -30.95 -27.47 -24.81
C LYS A 5 -30.05 -27.10 -23.65
N LEU A 6 -29.47 -25.91 -23.78
CA LEU A 6 -29.03 -24.99 -22.74
C LEU A 6 -28.55 -25.66 -21.43
N ARG A 7 -27.25 -25.95 -21.36
CA ARG A 7 -26.54 -25.73 -20.10
C ARG A 7 -26.40 -24.22 -19.95
N VAL A 8 -27.40 -23.62 -19.29
CA VAL A 8 -27.25 -22.31 -18.68
C VAL A 8 -25.97 -22.37 -17.85
N THR A 9 -24.95 -21.62 -18.27
CA THR A 9 -23.74 -21.36 -17.50
C THR A 9 -24.18 -20.67 -16.22
N THR A 10 -24.48 -21.48 -15.20
CA THR A 10 -24.62 -21.01 -13.83
C THR A 10 -23.33 -20.31 -13.48
N VAL A 11 -23.37 -18.98 -13.35
CA VAL A 11 -22.29 -18.19 -12.76
C VAL A 11 -21.90 -18.90 -11.47
N ASP A 12 -20.69 -19.42 -11.43
CA ASP A 12 -20.13 -20.16 -10.30
C ASP A 12 -20.38 -19.39 -8.99
N PRO A 13 -21.15 -19.94 -8.03
CA PRO A 13 -21.48 -19.26 -6.78
C PRO A 13 -20.24 -18.78 -6.02
N ASP A 14 -19.09 -19.43 -6.21
CA ASP A 14 -17.83 -19.11 -5.52
C ASP A 14 -17.24 -17.76 -5.97
N GLY A 15 -17.44 -17.36 -7.23
CA GLY A 15 -16.95 -16.06 -7.74
C GLY A 15 -17.68 -14.86 -7.15
N LYS A 16 -18.99 -15.00 -6.87
CA LYS A 16 -19.83 -13.90 -6.34
C LYS A 16 -19.39 -13.46 -4.95
N GLY A 17 -18.95 -14.41 -4.11
CA GLY A 17 -18.42 -14.14 -2.78
C GLY A 17 -17.18 -13.26 -2.85
N LEU A 18 -16.21 -13.63 -3.70
CA LEU A 18 -14.94 -12.92 -3.81
C LEU A 18 -15.10 -11.52 -4.40
N TYR A 19 -15.99 -11.32 -5.38
CA TYR A 19 -16.29 -9.98 -5.88
C TYR A 19 -16.91 -9.08 -4.82
N ARG A 20 -17.81 -9.62 -3.99
CA ARG A 20 -18.43 -8.85 -2.90
C ARG A 20 -17.41 -8.48 -1.83
N VAL A 21 -16.58 -9.43 -1.40
CA VAL A 21 -15.51 -9.19 -0.43
C VAL A 21 -14.51 -8.17 -0.98
N GLY A 22 -14.00 -8.37 -2.19
CA GLY A 22 -13.07 -7.43 -2.83
C GLY A 22 -13.66 -6.03 -3.00
N GLY A 23 -14.94 -5.92 -3.36
CA GLY A 23 -15.64 -4.63 -3.45
C GLY A 23 -15.77 -3.92 -2.09
N ILE A 24 -16.13 -4.66 -1.03
CA ILE A 24 -16.18 -4.10 0.34
C ILE A 24 -14.78 -3.67 0.78
N CYS A 25 -13.76 -4.50 0.56
CA CYS A 25 -12.38 -4.17 0.89
C CYS A 25 -11.89 -2.92 0.15
N ALA A 26 -12.23 -2.75 -1.14
CA ALA A 26 -11.89 -1.55 -1.90
C ALA A 26 -12.55 -0.28 -1.31
N LEU A 27 -13.80 -0.38 -0.85
CA LEU A 27 -14.49 0.74 -0.19
C LEU A 27 -13.85 1.07 1.16
N VAL A 28 -13.59 0.06 2.00
CA VAL A 28 -12.93 0.25 3.30
C VAL A 28 -11.53 0.84 3.11
N LEU A 29 -10.79 0.39 2.10
CA LEU A 29 -9.48 0.92 1.73
C LEU A 29 -9.58 2.41 1.35
N GLY A 30 -10.55 2.79 0.52
CA GLY A 30 -10.81 4.19 0.19
C GLY A 30 -11.11 5.05 1.43
N VAL A 31 -11.94 4.55 2.35
CA VAL A 31 -12.24 5.22 3.62
C VAL A 31 -10.99 5.32 4.51
N ALA A 32 -10.18 4.26 4.59
CA ALA A 32 -8.96 4.26 5.39
C ALA A 32 -7.99 5.35 4.90
N TYR A 33 -7.77 5.50 3.59
CA TYR A 33 -6.94 6.59 3.06
C TYR A 33 -7.49 7.98 3.38
N LEU A 34 -8.83 8.16 3.35
CA LEU A 34 -9.45 9.43 3.76
C LEU A 34 -9.20 9.77 5.25
N VAL A 35 -8.96 8.77 6.09
CA VAL A 35 -8.60 8.95 7.51
C VAL A 35 -7.09 9.11 7.68
N ILE A 36 -6.27 8.36 6.95
CA ILE A 36 -4.80 8.40 7.03
C ILE A 36 -4.26 9.79 6.65
N ILE A 37 -4.78 10.39 5.58
CA ILE A 37 -4.31 11.70 5.08
C ILE A 37 -4.35 12.81 6.16
N PRO A 38 -5.49 13.08 6.84
CA PRO A 38 -5.52 14.09 7.90
C PRO A 38 -4.67 13.71 9.13
N LEU A 39 -4.49 12.41 9.42
CA LEU A 39 -3.58 11.99 10.50
C LEU A 39 -2.13 12.38 10.17
N TYR A 40 -1.65 12.11 8.96
CA TYR A 40 -0.33 12.58 8.51
C TYR A 40 -0.21 14.10 8.57
N ALA A 41 -1.24 14.83 8.14
CA ALA A 41 -1.25 16.29 8.22
C ALA A 41 -1.14 16.79 9.67
N SER A 42 -1.75 16.10 10.64
CA SER A 42 -1.73 16.48 12.05
C SER A 42 -0.38 16.29 12.74
N VAL A 43 0.44 15.34 12.28
CA VAL A 43 1.77 15.06 12.87
C VAL A 43 2.91 15.80 12.17
N GLY A 44 2.66 16.38 11.00
CA GLY A 44 3.63 17.10 10.21
C GLY A 44 4.62 16.18 9.48
N ALA A 45 5.50 16.78 8.67
CA ALA A 45 6.44 16.05 7.84
C ALA A 45 7.41 15.19 8.68
N PRO A 46 7.58 13.90 8.33
CA PRO A 46 8.63 13.05 8.88
C PRO A 46 10.03 13.65 8.74
N PRO A 47 10.88 13.64 9.78
CA PRO A 47 12.26 14.12 9.68
C PRO A 47 13.18 13.09 9.01
N THR A 48 14.44 13.49 8.79
CA THR A 48 15.53 12.58 8.39
C THR A 48 16.58 12.52 9.50
N GLY A 49 17.08 11.33 9.79
CA GLY A 49 18.08 11.08 10.83
C GLY A 49 17.46 10.49 12.10
N GLY A 50 18.20 9.60 12.75
CA GLY A 50 17.72 8.81 13.89
C GLY A 50 17.32 9.66 15.08
N GLU A 51 18.20 10.54 15.56
CA GLU A 51 17.88 11.40 16.71
C GLU A 51 16.73 12.37 16.44
N ALA A 52 16.67 12.92 15.21
CA ALA A 52 15.57 13.77 14.79
C ALA A 52 14.24 13.02 14.81
N TRP A 53 14.22 11.77 14.35
CA TRP A 53 13.06 10.88 14.45
C TRP A 53 12.62 10.61 15.89
N LEU A 54 13.57 10.24 16.76
CA LEU A 54 13.28 9.92 18.16
C LEU A 54 12.69 11.11 18.90
N THR A 55 13.19 12.32 18.62
CA THR A 55 12.69 13.59 19.18
C THR A 55 11.36 13.99 18.55
N TYR A 56 11.20 13.82 17.24
CA TYR A 56 9.97 14.14 16.53
C TYR A 56 8.77 13.31 17.02
N LEU A 57 9.01 12.05 17.39
CA LEU A 57 8.00 11.12 17.88
C LEU A 57 7.55 11.42 19.32
N ASP A 58 8.27 12.27 20.06
CA ASP A 58 7.86 12.68 21.40
C ASP A 58 6.46 13.33 21.37
N GLY A 59 5.57 12.84 22.23
CA GLY A 59 4.15 13.21 22.24
C GLY A 59 3.32 12.79 21.01
N LYS A 60 3.89 12.11 19.99
CA LYS A 60 3.18 11.74 18.74
C LYS A 60 3.05 10.23 18.51
N THR A 61 3.67 9.40 19.36
CA THR A 61 3.69 7.94 19.20
C THR A 61 2.30 7.31 19.05
N THR A 62 1.29 7.81 19.76
CA THR A 62 -0.09 7.29 19.67
C THR A 62 -0.67 7.50 18.27
N VAL A 63 -0.52 8.69 17.70
CA VAL A 63 -1.02 8.99 16.34
C VAL A 63 -0.27 8.15 15.31
N TRP A 64 1.04 7.98 15.49
CA TRP A 64 1.85 7.14 14.61
C TRP A 64 1.48 5.65 14.68
N TRP A 65 1.11 5.12 15.84
CA TRP A 65 0.58 3.76 15.94
C TRP A 65 -0.76 3.61 15.21
N VAL A 66 -1.63 4.63 15.25
CA VAL A 66 -2.89 4.63 14.50
C VAL A 66 -2.63 4.67 12.99
N ILE A 67 -1.72 5.54 12.53
CA ILE A 67 -1.30 5.60 11.13
C ILE A 67 -0.78 4.23 10.68
N LEU A 68 0.17 3.66 11.44
CA LEU A 68 0.75 2.35 11.14
C LEU A 68 -0.31 1.25 11.07
N GLY A 69 -1.21 1.19 12.06
CA GLY A 69 -2.27 0.18 12.08
C GLY A 69 -3.24 0.29 10.91
N LEU A 70 -3.61 1.52 10.53
CA LEU A 70 -4.46 1.76 9.36
C LEU A 70 -3.76 1.41 8.05
N SER A 71 -2.46 1.72 7.92
CA SER A 71 -1.70 1.39 6.73
C SER A 71 -1.50 -0.12 6.55
N VAL A 72 -1.15 -0.83 7.63
CA VAL A 72 -1.07 -2.30 7.62
C VAL A 72 -2.43 -2.91 7.26
N LEU A 73 -3.53 -2.33 7.76
CA LEU A 73 -4.87 -2.74 7.36
C LEU A 73 -5.09 -2.55 5.85
N THR A 74 -4.67 -1.41 5.28
CA THR A 74 -4.82 -1.19 3.83
C THR A 74 -4.04 -2.20 3.00
N ASP A 75 -2.83 -2.58 3.40
CA ASP A 75 -2.03 -3.62 2.74
C ASP A 75 -2.76 -4.97 2.72
N VAL A 76 -3.32 -5.37 3.86
CA VAL A 76 -4.10 -6.61 3.96
C VAL A 76 -5.36 -6.53 3.10
N LEU A 77 -6.03 -5.38 3.03
CA LEU A 77 -7.22 -5.18 2.21
C LEU A 77 -6.92 -5.20 0.70
N PHE A 78 -5.71 -4.85 0.27
CA PHE A 78 -5.32 -4.96 -1.13
C PHE A 78 -5.32 -6.42 -1.63
N VAL A 79 -5.11 -7.41 -0.76
CA VAL A 79 -5.11 -8.84 -1.14
C VAL A 79 -6.44 -9.25 -1.78
N PRO A 80 -7.61 -9.18 -1.10
CA PRO A 80 -8.89 -9.55 -1.70
C PRO A 80 -9.28 -8.62 -2.87
N VAL A 81 -8.86 -7.36 -2.87
CA VAL A 81 -9.08 -6.44 -3.99
C VAL A 81 -8.36 -6.93 -5.25
N ALA A 82 -7.08 -7.27 -5.13
CA ALA A 82 -6.27 -7.76 -6.25
C ALA A 82 -6.85 -9.06 -6.83
N PHE A 83 -7.24 -10.01 -5.97
CA PHE A 83 -7.86 -11.25 -6.43
C PHE A 83 -9.23 -11.03 -7.10
N ALA A 84 -10.07 -10.15 -6.55
CA ALA A 84 -11.36 -9.84 -7.16
C ALA A 84 -11.19 -9.18 -8.54
N LEU A 85 -10.23 -8.25 -8.66
CA LEU A 85 -9.89 -7.62 -9.94
C LEU A 85 -9.30 -8.62 -10.93
N TYR A 86 -8.42 -9.52 -10.49
CA TYR A 86 -7.89 -10.61 -11.30
C TYR A 86 -9.03 -11.44 -11.90
N LEU A 87 -9.94 -11.95 -11.05
CA LEU A 87 -11.05 -12.78 -11.51
C LEU A 87 -11.99 -12.02 -12.45
N ALA A 88 -12.18 -10.72 -12.26
CA ALA A 88 -13.05 -9.89 -13.09
C ALA A 88 -12.46 -9.57 -14.46
N LEU A 89 -11.13 -9.53 -14.58
CA LEU A 89 -10.43 -9.03 -15.77
C LEU A 89 -9.56 -10.08 -16.49
N GLN A 90 -9.35 -11.27 -15.90
CA GLN A 90 -8.55 -12.33 -16.52
C GLN A 90 -9.07 -12.78 -17.90
N GLY A 91 -10.38 -12.68 -18.13
CA GLY A 91 -10.99 -12.99 -19.43
C GLY A 91 -10.64 -11.98 -20.53
N VAL A 92 -10.17 -10.78 -20.16
CA VAL A 92 -9.76 -9.72 -21.09
C VAL A 92 -8.28 -9.84 -21.42
N ASN A 93 -7.42 -9.96 -20.39
CA ASN A 93 -6.00 -10.20 -20.54
C ASN A 93 -5.41 -10.87 -19.29
N ARG A 94 -5.35 -12.20 -19.31
CA ARG A 94 -4.85 -13.00 -18.18
C ARG A 94 -3.41 -12.67 -17.80
N ASN A 95 -2.52 -12.50 -18.77
CA ASN A 95 -1.10 -12.28 -18.51
C ASN A 95 -0.86 -10.92 -17.85
N ALA A 96 -1.51 -9.86 -18.35
CA ALA A 96 -1.43 -8.54 -17.74
C ALA A 96 -1.98 -8.55 -16.31
N MET A 97 -3.09 -9.25 -16.07
CA MET A 97 -3.67 -9.35 -14.74
C MET A 97 -2.83 -10.19 -13.77
N LEU A 98 -2.13 -11.24 -14.24
CA LEU A 98 -1.16 -11.97 -13.43
C LEU A 98 -0.01 -11.07 -13.00
N VAL A 99 0.58 -10.32 -13.94
CA VAL A 99 1.65 -9.37 -13.64
C VAL A 99 1.18 -8.31 -12.67
N ALA A 100 0.03 -7.68 -12.92
CA ALA A 100 -0.51 -6.67 -12.02
C ALA A 100 -0.76 -7.20 -10.61
N THR A 101 -1.34 -8.40 -10.48
CA THR A 101 -1.58 -9.04 -9.18
C THR A 101 -0.25 -9.35 -8.45
N ALA A 102 0.76 -9.79 -9.19
CA ALA A 102 2.09 -10.04 -8.62
C ALA A 102 2.73 -8.74 -8.10
N PHE A 103 2.59 -7.63 -8.81
CA PHE A 103 3.09 -6.32 -8.36
C PHE A 103 2.31 -5.76 -7.17
N VAL A 104 0.99 -5.98 -7.06
CA VAL A 104 0.25 -5.67 -5.83
C VAL A 104 0.76 -6.52 -4.67
N GLY A 105 0.97 -7.82 -4.88
CA GLY A 105 1.55 -8.70 -3.86
C GLY A 105 2.95 -8.29 -3.43
N LEU A 106 3.79 -7.88 -4.39
CA LEU A 106 5.14 -7.37 -4.14
C LEU A 106 5.10 -6.10 -3.30
N PHE A 107 4.26 -5.13 -3.68
CA PHE A 107 4.01 -3.91 -2.90
C PHE A 107 3.64 -4.26 -1.44
N ILE A 108 2.62 -5.10 -1.23
CA ILE A 108 2.15 -5.49 0.11
C ILE A 108 3.30 -6.07 0.95
N VAL A 109 4.06 -7.01 0.38
CA VAL A 109 5.15 -7.69 1.11
C VAL A 109 6.26 -6.70 1.46
N LEU A 110 6.67 -5.86 0.51
CA LEU A 110 7.75 -4.92 0.72
C LEU A 110 7.34 -3.78 1.66
N ASP A 111 6.11 -3.30 1.57
CA ASP A 111 5.62 -2.23 2.45
C ASP A 111 5.53 -2.70 3.90
N LEU A 112 5.01 -3.92 4.13
CA LEU A 112 5.00 -4.53 5.47
C LEU A 112 6.40 -4.83 5.99
N ALA A 113 7.27 -5.42 5.17
CA ALA A 113 8.60 -5.87 5.60
C ALA A 113 9.62 -4.73 5.74
N VAL A 114 9.50 -3.68 4.93
CA VAL A 114 10.46 -2.57 4.86
C VAL A 114 9.84 -1.33 5.50
N THR A 115 8.79 -0.76 4.91
CA THR A 115 8.23 0.53 5.32
C THR A 115 7.69 0.49 6.75
N TRP A 116 6.65 -0.30 6.99
CA TRP A 116 5.93 -0.31 8.26
C TRP A 116 6.77 -0.89 9.41
N THR A 117 7.64 -1.86 9.12
CA THR A 117 8.57 -2.41 10.11
C THR A 117 9.60 -1.38 10.59
N ASN A 118 10.11 -0.53 9.70
CA ASN A 118 11.03 0.55 10.08
C ASN A 118 10.32 1.67 10.86
N TYR A 119 9.08 2.04 10.47
CA TYR A 119 8.26 2.95 11.29
C TYR A 119 7.98 2.37 12.68
N ALA A 120 7.57 1.10 12.79
CA ALA A 120 7.35 0.43 14.08
C ALA A 120 8.60 0.46 14.98
N SER A 121 9.76 0.23 14.37
CA SER A 121 11.06 0.27 15.05
C SER A 121 11.34 1.66 15.60
N LEU A 122 11.14 2.72 14.81
CA LEU A 122 11.34 4.11 15.25
C LEU A 122 10.40 4.49 16.40
N ILE A 123 9.12 4.11 16.31
CA ILE A 123 8.14 4.39 17.38
C ILE A 123 8.54 3.69 18.68
N THR A 124 8.98 2.44 18.60
CA THR A 124 9.43 1.66 19.76
C THR A 124 10.73 2.22 20.36
N LEU A 125 11.70 2.56 19.50
CA LEU A 125 12.98 3.14 19.93
C LEU A 125 12.78 4.52 20.58
N SER A 126 11.81 5.32 20.15
CA SER A 126 11.50 6.62 20.75
C SER A 126 11.12 6.49 22.22
N GLY A 127 10.30 5.50 22.58
CA GLY A 127 9.96 5.22 23.98
C GLY A 127 11.19 4.84 24.83
N ASN A 128 12.06 3.98 24.29
CA ASN A 128 13.29 3.56 24.98
C ASN A 128 14.30 4.72 25.13
N TYR A 129 14.41 5.57 24.10
CA TYR A 129 15.23 6.78 24.13
C TYR A 129 14.74 7.77 25.18
N GLY A 130 13.43 7.98 25.29
CA GLY A 130 12.82 8.85 26.31
C GLY A 130 13.00 8.34 27.74
N ALA A 131 13.02 7.03 27.94
CA ALA A 131 13.25 6.40 29.25
C ALA A 131 14.74 6.39 29.67
N ALA A 132 15.67 6.62 28.75
CA ALA A 132 17.10 6.62 29.03
C ALA A 132 17.51 7.84 29.88
N THR A 133 18.34 7.58 30.90
CA THR A 133 18.69 8.58 31.93
C THR A 133 19.94 9.38 31.64
N ASN A 134 20.74 8.96 30.66
CA ASN A 134 21.98 9.62 30.27
C ASN A 134 22.33 9.34 28.80
N ASP A 135 23.28 10.11 28.28
CA ASP A 135 23.64 10.08 26.86
C ASP A 135 24.27 8.74 26.45
N ALA A 136 25.04 8.10 27.33
CA ALA A 136 25.62 6.78 27.07
C ALA A 136 24.53 5.71 26.84
N GLN A 137 23.39 5.79 27.54
CA GLN A 137 22.23 4.92 27.32
C GLN A 137 21.45 5.28 26.05
N ARG A 138 21.48 6.55 25.60
CA ARG A 138 20.77 7.01 24.40
C ARG A 138 21.47 6.65 23.10
N MET A 139 22.80 6.60 23.11
CA MET A 139 23.63 6.36 21.92
C MET A 139 23.21 5.11 21.11
N PRO A 140 22.98 3.93 21.72
CA PRO A 140 22.56 2.75 20.96
C PRO A 140 21.21 2.93 20.25
N TYR A 141 20.26 3.64 20.86
CA TYR A 141 18.95 3.89 20.26
C TYR A 141 19.06 4.85 19.07
N ILE A 142 19.89 5.89 19.18
CA ILE A 142 20.18 6.79 18.06
C ILE A 142 20.80 6.01 16.89
N ALA A 143 21.76 5.13 17.17
CA ALA A 143 22.41 4.31 16.14
C ALA A 143 21.41 3.39 15.42
N ALA A 144 20.53 2.71 16.16
CA ALA A 144 19.48 1.88 15.57
C ALA A 144 18.46 2.70 14.76
N ALA A 145 18.06 3.87 15.27
CA ALA A 145 17.14 4.77 14.58
C ALA A 145 17.74 5.36 13.29
N ASN A 146 19.05 5.59 13.25
CA ASN A 146 19.74 6.02 12.04
C ASN A 146 19.63 4.99 10.91
N TYR A 147 19.75 3.70 11.23
CA TYR A 147 19.55 2.64 10.24
C TYR A 147 18.12 2.66 9.69
N ALA A 148 17.12 2.68 10.58
CA ALA A 148 15.71 2.70 10.16
C ALA A 148 15.36 3.94 9.33
N SER A 149 15.85 5.11 9.75
CA SER A 149 15.71 6.34 8.97
C SER A 149 16.39 6.24 7.61
N ALA A 150 17.59 5.68 7.52
CA ALA A 150 18.32 5.56 6.26
C ALA A 150 17.58 4.66 5.26
N VAL A 151 16.98 3.56 5.73
CA VAL A 151 16.12 2.69 4.92
C VAL A 151 14.92 3.47 4.38
N LEU A 152 14.18 4.17 5.25
CA LEU A 152 12.99 4.94 4.87
C LEU A 152 13.29 6.11 3.91
N THR A 153 14.47 6.69 4.00
CA THR A 153 14.88 7.78 3.08
C THR A 153 15.59 7.27 1.83
N SER A 154 15.79 5.96 1.69
CA SER A 154 16.50 5.41 0.55
C SER A 154 15.68 5.57 -0.74
N PRO A 155 16.33 5.78 -1.91
CA PRO A 155 15.61 5.80 -3.19
C PRO A 155 14.86 4.50 -3.47
N LEU A 156 15.33 3.39 -2.91
CA LEU A 156 14.77 2.06 -3.10
C LEU A 156 13.44 1.89 -2.35
N GLU A 157 13.31 2.46 -1.16
CA GLU A 157 12.03 2.46 -0.43
C GLU A 157 10.93 3.11 -1.25
N ARG A 158 11.22 4.20 -1.96
CA ARG A 158 10.23 4.87 -2.84
C ARG A 158 9.77 3.98 -3.99
N VAL A 159 10.64 3.12 -4.51
CA VAL A 159 10.25 2.13 -5.53
C VAL A 159 9.26 1.14 -4.92
N TYR A 160 9.58 0.63 -3.73
CA TYR A 160 8.77 -0.35 -3.02
C TYR A 160 7.40 0.19 -2.62
N ALA A 161 7.35 1.41 -2.07
CA ALA A 161 6.13 2.02 -1.54
C ALA A 161 5.24 2.66 -2.63
N ILE A 162 5.79 3.03 -3.80
CA ILE A 162 5.05 3.81 -4.81
C ILE A 162 5.01 3.09 -6.16
N VAL A 163 6.17 2.72 -6.71
CA VAL A 163 6.27 2.29 -8.11
C VAL A 163 5.58 0.96 -8.33
N ASP A 164 5.77 0.00 -7.43
CA ASP A 164 5.22 -1.34 -7.59
C ASP A 164 3.69 -1.31 -7.67
N LEU A 165 3.05 -0.61 -6.73
CA LEU A 165 1.60 -0.43 -6.74
C LEU A 165 1.13 0.41 -7.93
N SER A 166 1.85 1.49 -8.26
CA SER A 166 1.48 2.37 -9.38
C SER A 166 1.51 1.64 -10.72
N PHE A 167 2.51 0.78 -10.93
CA PHE A 167 2.60 -0.06 -12.11
C PHE A 167 1.46 -1.07 -12.19
N ALA A 168 1.13 -1.73 -11.06
CA ALA A 168 -0.03 -2.61 -11.00
C ALA A 168 -1.34 -1.88 -11.34
N MET A 169 -1.56 -0.71 -10.76
CA MET A 169 -2.77 0.11 -10.99
C MET A 169 -2.87 0.59 -12.44
N LEU A 170 -1.74 0.95 -13.06
CA LEU A 170 -1.69 1.30 -14.47
C LEU A 170 -2.12 0.11 -15.35
N LEU A 171 -1.53 -1.07 -15.13
CA LEU A 171 -1.89 -2.27 -15.87
C LEU A 171 -3.36 -2.63 -15.70
N ILE A 172 -3.87 -2.61 -14.46
CA ILE A 172 -5.28 -2.86 -14.16
C ILE A 172 -6.17 -1.87 -14.91
N GLY A 173 -5.88 -0.57 -14.84
CA GLY A 173 -6.64 0.47 -15.55
C GLY A 173 -6.64 0.27 -17.07
N LEU A 174 -5.50 -0.09 -17.66
CA LEU A 174 -5.39 -0.38 -19.10
C LEU A 174 -6.22 -1.60 -19.51
N VAL A 175 -6.25 -2.65 -18.67
CA VAL A 175 -7.08 -3.84 -18.94
C VAL A 175 -8.57 -3.51 -18.76
N MET A 176 -8.93 -2.68 -17.76
CA MET A 176 -10.30 -2.22 -17.54
C MET A 176 -10.88 -1.48 -18.74
N LEU A 177 -10.08 -0.76 -19.54
CA LEU A 177 -10.54 -0.06 -20.75
C LEU A 177 -11.16 -1.00 -21.81
N LYS A 178 -10.78 -2.28 -21.78
CA LYS A 178 -11.27 -3.34 -22.68
C LYS A 178 -12.21 -4.32 -21.98
N GLY A 179 -12.52 -4.09 -20.70
CA GLY A 179 -13.28 -5.01 -19.85
C GLY A 179 -14.69 -4.55 -19.54
N ILE A 180 -15.25 -5.15 -18.49
CA ILE A 180 -16.63 -4.91 -18.02
C ILE A 180 -16.82 -3.60 -17.24
N PHE A 181 -15.73 -2.92 -16.88
CA PHE A 181 -15.77 -1.70 -16.08
C PHE A 181 -16.12 -0.48 -16.94
N ARG A 182 -16.70 0.55 -16.32
CA ARG A 182 -16.92 1.84 -16.99
C ARG A 182 -15.58 2.49 -17.32
N LYS A 183 -15.51 3.16 -18.47
CA LYS A 183 -14.30 3.89 -18.92
C LYS A 183 -13.81 4.90 -17.88
N SER A 184 -14.72 5.56 -17.15
CA SER A 184 -14.33 6.50 -16.09
C SER A 184 -13.49 5.83 -15.00
N THR A 185 -13.89 4.64 -14.52
CA THR A 185 -13.13 3.86 -13.53
C THR A 185 -11.79 3.42 -14.09
N ALA A 186 -11.76 2.99 -15.36
CA ALA A 186 -10.52 2.61 -16.03
C ALA A 186 -9.53 3.78 -16.12
N TYR A 187 -10.01 4.99 -16.48
CA TYR A 187 -9.19 6.19 -16.53
C TYR A 187 -8.68 6.63 -15.16
N VAL A 188 -9.46 6.44 -14.08
CA VAL A 188 -8.97 6.68 -12.72
C VAL A 188 -7.79 5.76 -12.42
N GLY A 189 -7.88 4.46 -12.70
CA GLY A 189 -6.78 3.51 -12.50
C GLY A 189 -5.52 3.88 -13.31
N VAL A 190 -5.70 4.26 -14.59
CA VAL A 190 -4.60 4.73 -15.44
C VAL A 190 -3.98 6.01 -14.88
N ALA A 191 -4.79 7.00 -14.51
CA ALA A 191 -4.31 8.27 -13.98
C ALA A 191 -3.54 8.06 -12.66
N THR A 192 -4.07 7.26 -11.73
CA THR A 192 -3.39 6.92 -10.47
C THR A 192 -2.03 6.26 -10.73
N GLY A 193 -1.97 5.28 -11.63
CA GLY A 193 -0.71 4.61 -11.96
C GLY A 193 0.31 5.53 -12.62
N VAL A 194 -0.11 6.39 -13.55
CA VAL A 194 0.79 7.38 -14.19
C VAL A 194 1.27 8.40 -13.16
N LEU A 195 0.38 8.97 -12.35
CA LEU A 195 0.74 9.99 -11.36
C LEU A 195 1.72 9.45 -10.32
N GLY A 196 1.51 8.23 -9.84
CA GLY A 196 2.44 7.61 -8.89
C GLY A 196 3.82 7.36 -9.50
N ILE A 197 3.91 6.86 -10.73
CA ILE A 197 5.19 6.72 -11.42
C ILE A 197 5.84 8.10 -11.64
N VAL A 198 5.09 9.10 -12.10
CA VAL A 198 5.65 10.43 -12.36
C VAL A 198 6.14 11.10 -11.08
N SER A 199 5.47 10.88 -9.94
CA SER A 199 5.86 11.48 -8.66
C SER A 199 7.28 11.14 -8.21
N ILE A 200 7.86 10.04 -8.71
CA ILE A 200 9.25 9.65 -8.41
C ILE A 200 10.26 10.14 -9.45
N THR A 201 9.83 10.50 -10.67
CA THR A 201 10.72 10.86 -11.80
C THR A 201 11.31 12.27 -11.71
N GLY A 202 10.91 13.07 -10.72
CA GLY A 202 11.33 14.46 -10.53
C GLY A 202 12.53 14.68 -9.60
N TRP A 203 13.16 13.63 -9.05
CA TRP A 203 14.22 13.77 -8.05
C TRP A 203 15.57 13.21 -8.52
N ASN A 204 16.53 14.11 -8.72
CA ASN A 204 17.95 13.76 -8.86
C ASN A 204 18.47 13.19 -7.54
N VAL A 205 19.26 12.12 -7.67
CA VAL A 205 20.09 11.50 -6.61
C VAL A 205 21.10 12.51 -6.10
#